data_AF-A0A0F6W5I6-F1
#
_entry.id   AF-A0A0F6W5I6-F1
#
_cell.length_a   1.000
_cell.length_b   1.000
_cell.length_c   1.000
_cell.angle_alpha   90.00
_cell.angle_beta   90.00
_cell.angle_gamma   90.00
#
_symmetry.space_group_name_H-M   'P 1'
#
loop_
_entity.id
_entity.type
_entity.pdbx_description
1 polymer ?
#
loop_
_entity_poly.entity_id
_entity_poly.type
_entity_poly.pdbx_seq_one_letter_code
_entity_poly.pdbx_strand_id
1 'polypeptide(L)'
;MHRSLVTLVISALLGIGCSAAHEPRDVATGIYDLRVRGEVDACSPSRATGEMGLVGIVSGSGVVNVGVPDVTSLAMSRVSLAATAGFHSEAITAIEGCDGASVRRAWTLLETTSSGFGLAMTEEWTGLAGCDAARDRMPAAPESDCRAERVLDYSLMETCEAPCAVRVSAGVVGCSCE
;
A
#
# COMPACT_ATOMS: atom_id res chain seq x y z
N MET A 1 57.43 -17.45 34.54
CA MET A 1 56.99 -17.40 33.13
C MET A 1 55.73 -16.55 33.06
N HIS A 2 55.76 -15.50 32.24
CA HIS A 2 54.90 -14.32 32.32
C HIS A 2 53.48 -14.59 31.79
N ARG A 3 52.47 -14.15 32.56
CA ARG A 3 51.07 -14.07 32.15
C ARG A 3 50.85 -12.70 31.49
N SER A 4 50.61 -12.67 30.17
CA SER A 4 50.18 -11.45 29.47
C SER A 4 48.66 -11.36 29.48
N LEU A 5 48.15 -10.35 30.18
CA LEU A 5 46.73 -10.01 30.27
C LEU A 5 46.45 -8.91 29.23
N VAL A 6 45.82 -9.27 28.12
CA VAL A 6 45.41 -8.30 27.09
C VAL A 6 44.01 -7.80 27.45
N THR A 7 43.94 -6.54 27.88
CA THR A 7 42.68 -5.87 28.21
C THR A 7 42.14 -5.24 26.93
N LEU A 8 41.14 -5.87 26.33
CA LEU A 8 40.47 -5.38 25.13
C LEU A 8 39.32 -4.44 25.56
N VAL A 9 39.52 -3.13 25.43
CA VAL A 9 38.48 -2.11 25.67
C VAL A 9 37.64 -1.99 24.40
N ILE A 10 36.50 -2.68 24.36
CA ILE A 10 35.48 -2.48 23.33
C ILE A 10 34.55 -1.36 23.80
N SER A 11 34.86 -0.12 23.42
CA SER A 11 33.92 1.00 23.49
C SER A 11 32.97 0.92 22.29
N ALA A 12 31.89 0.14 22.42
CA ALA A 12 30.80 0.16 21.45
C ALA A 12 29.94 1.41 21.70
N LEU A 13 30.05 2.38 20.81
CA LEU A 13 29.16 3.53 20.70
C LEU A 13 27.71 3.05 20.54
N LEU A 14 26.96 3.06 21.63
CA LEU A 14 25.50 2.96 21.63
C LEU A 14 24.91 4.29 21.14
N GLY A 15 25.10 4.58 19.86
CA GLY A 15 24.31 5.56 19.13
C GLY A 15 22.96 4.93 18.77
N ILE A 16 22.11 4.70 19.77
CA ILE A 16 20.69 4.47 19.53
C ILE A 16 20.13 5.83 19.14
N GLY A 17 20.31 6.18 17.87
CA GLY A 17 19.52 7.22 17.25
C GLY A 17 18.07 6.74 17.34
N CYS A 18 17.30 7.34 18.25
CA CYS A 18 15.86 7.32 18.14
C CYS A 18 15.54 7.95 16.79
N SER A 19 15.39 7.12 15.76
CA SER A 19 14.66 7.51 14.56
C SER A 19 13.30 7.93 15.06
N ALA A 20 13.11 9.25 15.21
CA ALA A 20 11.79 9.82 15.34
C ALA A 20 11.08 9.40 14.06
N ALA A 21 10.38 8.27 14.14
CA ALA A 21 9.39 7.88 13.15
C ALA A 21 8.48 9.10 13.06
N HIS A 22 8.65 9.88 11.99
CA HIS A 22 7.83 11.04 11.75
C HIS A 22 6.40 10.54 11.82
N GLU A 23 5.58 11.16 12.68
CA GLU A 23 4.18 10.76 12.74
C GLU A 23 3.62 10.94 11.32
N PRO A 24 2.88 9.97 10.76
CA PRO A 24 2.37 10.03 9.39
C PRO A 24 1.34 11.16 9.12
N ARG A 25 1.30 12.18 9.98
CA ARG A 25 0.66 13.49 9.75
C ARG A 25 1.24 14.21 8.53
N ASP A 26 2.37 13.76 8.00
CA ASP A 26 3.08 14.40 6.88
C ASP A 26 2.50 14.05 5.49
N VAL A 27 1.51 13.15 5.39
CA VAL A 27 0.86 12.89 4.10
C VAL A 27 -0.05 14.07 3.73
N ALA A 28 0.37 14.87 2.75
CA ALA A 28 -0.40 16.00 2.24
C ALA A 28 -1.63 15.55 1.45
N THR A 29 -2.73 16.29 1.56
CA THR A 29 -3.88 16.14 0.65
C THR A 29 -3.51 16.72 -0.73
N GLY A 30 -3.67 15.93 -1.79
CA GLY A 30 -3.20 16.33 -3.11
C GLY A 30 -3.28 15.26 -4.19
N ILE A 31 -2.59 15.52 -5.30
CA ILE A 31 -2.43 14.65 -6.46
C ILE A 31 -1.05 14.04 -6.42
N TYR A 32 -0.97 12.72 -6.57
CA TYR A 32 0.26 11.95 -6.52
C TYR A 32 0.44 11.16 -7.81
N ASP A 33 1.69 10.98 -8.26
CA ASP A 33 2.06 9.98 -9.24
C ASP A 33 2.27 8.63 -8.53
N LEU A 34 1.63 7.58 -9.04
CA LEU A 34 1.65 6.25 -8.45
C LEU A 34 2.47 5.27 -9.29
N ARG A 35 3.40 4.58 -8.64
CA ARG A 35 4.28 3.59 -9.28
C ARG A 35 4.38 2.31 -8.46
N VAL A 36 4.59 1.17 -9.12
CA VAL A 36 5.00 -0.07 -8.45
C VAL A 36 6.53 -0.05 -8.31
N ARG A 37 7.04 -0.01 -7.08
CA ARG A 37 8.49 0.02 -6.78
C ARG A 37 9.10 -1.38 -6.65
N GLY A 38 8.33 -2.34 -6.17
CA GLY A 38 8.78 -3.72 -5.98
C GLY A 38 7.61 -4.68 -5.91
N GLU A 39 7.85 -5.92 -6.35
CA GLU A 39 6.84 -6.97 -6.41
C GLU A 39 7.45 -8.35 -6.09
N VAL A 40 6.71 -9.13 -5.32
CA VAL A 40 6.87 -10.58 -5.19
C VAL A 40 5.51 -11.19 -5.49
N ASP A 41 5.33 -11.73 -6.69
CA ASP A 41 4.06 -12.31 -7.13
C ASP A 41 4.22 -13.81 -7.39
N ALA A 42 3.57 -14.63 -6.56
CA ALA A 42 3.48 -16.07 -6.76
C ALA A 42 2.22 -16.49 -7.53
N CYS A 43 1.43 -15.53 -8.00
CA CYS A 43 0.17 -15.78 -8.68
C CYS A 43 0.34 -15.88 -10.20
N SER A 44 -0.52 -16.67 -10.84
CA SER A 44 -0.59 -16.81 -12.29
C SER A 44 -2.00 -16.44 -12.80
N PRO A 45 -2.12 -15.53 -13.80
CA PRO A 45 -1.03 -14.80 -14.45
C PRO A 45 -0.40 -13.74 -13.52
N SER A 46 0.84 -13.35 -13.82
CA SER A 46 1.50 -12.22 -13.15
C SER A 46 0.69 -10.95 -13.37
N ARG A 47 0.51 -10.17 -12.31
CA ARG A 47 -0.29 -8.95 -12.37
C ARG A 47 0.57 -7.74 -12.73
N ALA A 48 -0.09 -6.64 -13.11
CA ALA A 48 0.56 -5.52 -13.77
C ALA A 48 1.61 -4.81 -12.89
N THR A 49 2.77 -4.53 -13.50
CA THR A 49 3.87 -3.71 -12.99
C THR A 49 3.94 -2.38 -13.74
N GLY A 50 4.50 -1.33 -13.13
CA GLY A 50 4.88 -0.09 -13.83
C GLY A 50 4.23 1.18 -13.26
N GLU A 51 4.17 2.21 -14.10
CA GLU A 51 3.48 3.47 -13.79
C GLU A 51 1.96 3.26 -13.86
N MET A 52 1.26 3.66 -12.80
CA MET A 52 -0.20 3.51 -12.67
C MET A 52 -0.94 4.83 -12.92
N GLY A 53 -0.20 5.94 -12.99
CA GLY A 53 -0.72 7.28 -13.28
C GLY A 53 -1.07 8.09 -12.03
N LEU A 54 -1.85 9.16 -12.24
CA LEU A 54 -2.17 10.13 -11.20
C LEU A 54 -3.33 9.67 -10.30
N VAL A 55 -3.16 9.85 -9.00
CA VAL A 55 -4.12 9.44 -7.97
C VAL A 55 -4.37 10.55 -6.95
N GLY A 56 -5.61 10.65 -6.47
CA GLY A 56 -6.00 11.66 -5.49
C GLY A 56 -5.94 11.12 -4.05
N ILE A 57 -5.15 11.75 -3.18
CA ILE A 57 -4.99 11.38 -1.78
C ILE A 57 -5.65 12.43 -0.89
N VAL A 58 -6.45 11.97 0.08
CA VAL A 58 -7.11 12.85 1.06
C VAL A 58 -6.69 12.43 2.44
N SER A 59 -6.02 13.33 3.16
CA SER A 59 -5.49 13.11 4.51
C SER A 59 -6.14 14.08 5.49
N GLY A 60 -6.53 13.61 6.66
CA GLY A 60 -7.11 14.44 7.72
C GLY A 60 -7.51 13.63 8.95
N SER A 61 -7.48 14.27 10.12
CA SER A 61 -7.91 13.66 11.40
C SER A 61 -7.29 12.28 11.70
N GLY A 62 -6.04 12.07 11.30
CA GLY A 62 -5.35 10.79 11.48
C GLY A 62 -5.83 9.66 10.55
N VAL A 63 -6.50 9.99 9.44
CA VAL A 63 -6.90 9.04 8.39
C VAL A 63 -6.31 9.49 7.06
N VAL A 64 -5.71 8.54 6.34
CA VAL A 64 -5.26 8.73 4.95
C VAL A 64 -6.14 7.89 4.04
N ASN A 65 -6.82 8.53 3.10
CA ASN A 65 -7.60 7.87 2.07
C ASN A 65 -6.79 7.80 0.79
N VAL A 66 -6.29 6.62 0.48
CA VAL A 66 -5.40 6.36 -0.66
C VAL A 66 -6.18 5.78 -1.84
N GLY A 67 -5.87 6.22 -3.05
CA GLY A 67 -6.27 5.51 -4.27
C GLY A 67 -5.34 4.32 -4.48
N VAL A 68 -5.89 3.11 -4.60
CA VAL A 68 -5.13 1.90 -4.92
C VAL A 68 -5.62 1.34 -6.25
N PRO A 69 -4.70 0.79 -7.08
CA PRO A 69 -5.10 0.18 -8.33
C PRO A 69 -5.93 -1.05 -8.00
N ASP A 70 -7.13 -1.12 -8.58
CA ASP A 70 -7.90 -2.36 -8.56
C ASP A 70 -7.35 -3.27 -9.66
N VAL A 71 -6.94 -4.48 -9.29
CA VAL A 71 -6.48 -5.46 -10.28
C VAL A 71 -7.62 -6.04 -11.10
N THR A 72 -8.86 -5.85 -10.67
CA THR A 72 -10.07 -6.38 -11.34
C THR A 72 -10.76 -5.37 -12.25
N SER A 73 -10.41 -4.09 -12.15
CA SER A 73 -11.06 -3.04 -12.92
C SER A 73 -10.10 -1.91 -13.25
N LEU A 74 -10.36 -1.17 -14.32
CA LEU A 74 -9.67 0.10 -14.58
C LEU A 74 -10.06 1.20 -13.57
N ALA A 75 -10.96 0.90 -12.62
CA ALA A 75 -11.32 1.84 -11.58
C ALA A 75 -10.28 1.81 -10.44
N MET A 76 -10.04 2.96 -9.85
CA MET A 76 -9.25 3.05 -8.63
C MET A 76 -10.16 2.82 -7.43
N SER A 77 -9.83 1.81 -6.64
CA SER A 77 -10.46 1.63 -5.33
C SER A 77 -9.86 2.63 -4.34
N ARG A 78 -10.62 2.99 -3.30
CA ARG A 78 -10.12 3.83 -2.20
C ARG A 78 -10.05 3.02 -0.92
N VAL A 79 -8.94 3.17 -0.20
CA VAL A 79 -8.71 2.52 1.09
C VAL A 79 -8.43 3.58 2.13
N SER A 80 -9.08 3.45 3.30
CA SER A 80 -8.85 4.33 4.45
C SER A 80 -7.86 3.67 5.41
N LEU A 81 -6.77 4.36 5.70
CA LEU A 81 -5.70 3.94 6.60
C LEU A 81 -5.75 4.82 7.85
N ALA A 82 -6.11 4.25 9.01
CA ALA A 82 -6.30 5.01 10.25
C ALA A 82 -5.09 4.91 11.18
N ALA A 83 -4.68 6.04 11.76
CA ALA A 83 -3.57 6.14 12.70
C ALA A 83 -3.73 5.22 13.93
N THR A 84 -4.98 5.05 14.40
CA THR A 84 -5.32 4.17 15.53
C THR A 84 -5.02 2.70 15.24
N ALA A 85 -4.93 2.31 13.97
CA ALA A 85 -4.55 0.99 13.50
C ALA A 85 -3.10 0.97 12.96
N GLY A 86 -2.28 1.98 13.25
CA GLY A 86 -0.93 2.10 12.70
C GLY A 86 -0.92 2.36 11.19
N PHE A 87 -1.94 3.04 10.65
CA PHE A 87 -2.14 3.28 9.22
C PHE A 87 -2.21 1.98 8.40
N HIS A 88 -2.93 1.01 8.96
CA HIS A 88 -3.23 -0.27 8.35
C HIS A 88 -4.71 -0.37 7.99
N SER A 89 -5.02 -1.16 6.96
CA SER A 89 -6.37 -1.57 6.61
C SER A 89 -6.35 -2.95 5.98
N GLU A 90 -7.43 -3.71 6.17
CA GLU A 90 -7.60 -5.05 5.60
C GLU A 90 -9.03 -5.22 5.10
N ALA A 91 -9.18 -5.95 4.00
CA ALA A 91 -10.45 -6.39 3.47
C ALA A 91 -10.37 -7.88 3.09
N ILE A 92 -11.41 -8.64 3.43
CA ILE A 92 -11.59 -10.03 2.99
C ILE A 92 -12.87 -10.07 2.17
N THR A 93 -12.77 -10.60 0.95
CA THR A 93 -13.91 -10.74 0.04
C THR A 93 -14.08 -12.21 -0.33
N ALA A 94 -15.24 -12.77 -0.01
CA ALA A 94 -15.61 -14.11 -0.45
C ALA A 94 -15.88 -14.13 -1.96
N ILE A 95 -15.55 -15.22 -2.63
CA ILE A 95 -15.86 -15.42 -4.05
C ILE A 95 -17.25 -16.05 -4.14
N GLU A 96 -18.22 -15.30 -4.66
CA GLU A 96 -19.59 -15.78 -4.78
C GLU A 96 -19.66 -17.09 -5.60
N GLY A 97 -20.33 -18.11 -5.07
CA GLY A 97 -20.49 -19.41 -5.74
C GLY A 97 -19.30 -20.36 -5.56
N CYS A 98 -18.30 -19.99 -4.77
CA CYS A 98 -17.18 -20.86 -4.43
C CYS A 98 -17.00 -20.98 -2.92
N ASP A 99 -17.54 -22.05 -2.37
CA ASP A 99 -17.53 -22.31 -0.93
C ASP A 99 -16.10 -22.39 -0.39
N GLY A 100 -15.79 -21.51 0.57
CA GLY A 100 -14.48 -21.41 1.19
C GLY A 100 -13.44 -20.60 0.40
N ALA A 101 -13.76 -20.13 -0.81
CA ALA A 101 -12.86 -19.32 -1.61
C ALA A 101 -12.94 -17.83 -1.23
N SER A 102 -11.77 -17.19 -1.06
CA SER A 102 -11.72 -15.77 -0.71
C SER A 102 -10.42 -15.10 -1.16
N VAL A 103 -10.48 -13.76 -1.27
CA VAL A 103 -9.31 -12.90 -1.40
C VAL A 103 -9.19 -12.00 -0.18
N ARG A 104 -8.03 -12.03 0.49
CA ARG A 104 -7.63 -11.09 1.53
C ARG A 104 -6.68 -10.06 0.96
N ARG A 105 -6.94 -8.79 1.22
CA ARG A 105 -6.08 -7.66 0.86
C ARG A 105 -5.75 -6.86 2.09
N ALA A 106 -4.47 -6.56 2.27
CA ALA A 106 -3.97 -5.76 3.37
C ALA A 106 -3.12 -4.62 2.82
N TRP A 107 -3.26 -3.43 3.43
CA TRP A 107 -2.52 -2.23 3.08
C TRP A 107 -1.91 -1.62 4.32
N THR A 108 -0.63 -1.25 4.26
CA THR A 108 0.08 -0.63 5.38
C THR A 108 0.90 0.54 4.86
N LEU A 109 0.69 1.71 5.44
CA LEU A 109 1.52 2.88 5.16
C LEU A 109 2.94 2.61 5.65
N LEU A 110 3.91 2.84 4.76
CA LEU A 110 5.33 2.73 5.07
C LEU A 110 5.90 4.12 5.37
N GLU A 111 7.17 4.33 5.05
CA GLU A 111 7.85 5.61 5.21
C GLU A 111 7.08 6.75 4.53
N THR A 112 6.86 7.83 5.27
CA THR A 112 6.26 9.07 4.79
C THR A 112 7.30 10.18 4.77
N THR A 113 7.29 10.98 3.71
CA THR A 113 8.09 12.19 3.57
C THR A 113 7.19 13.35 3.13
N SER A 114 7.74 14.57 3.13
CA SER A 114 7.01 15.74 2.60
C SER A 114 6.71 15.65 1.09
N SER A 115 7.37 14.75 0.36
CA SER A 115 7.24 14.61 -1.09
C SER A 115 6.55 13.32 -1.51
N GLY A 116 6.11 12.47 -0.57
CA GLY A 116 5.57 11.17 -0.92
C GLY A 116 5.48 10.17 0.22
N PHE A 117 5.04 8.97 -0.10
CA PHE A 117 5.02 7.85 0.83
C PHE A 117 5.06 6.50 0.12
N GLY A 118 5.50 5.47 0.85
CA GLY A 118 5.36 4.08 0.42
C GLY A 118 4.09 3.44 0.98
N LEU A 119 3.50 2.50 0.25
CA LEU A 119 2.40 1.65 0.71
C LEU A 119 2.72 0.19 0.42
N ALA A 120 2.82 -0.63 1.46
CA ALA A 120 2.87 -2.07 1.31
C ALA A 120 1.45 -2.59 1.05
N MET A 121 1.30 -3.41 0.02
CA MET A 121 0.07 -4.12 -0.32
C MET A 121 0.36 -5.61 -0.32
N THR A 122 -0.45 -6.39 0.40
CA THR A 122 -0.45 -7.86 0.30
C THR A 122 -1.81 -8.31 -0.21
N GLU A 123 -1.81 -9.26 -1.13
CA GLU A 123 -3.00 -9.95 -1.59
C GLU A 123 -2.81 -11.46 -1.47
N GLU A 124 -3.78 -12.13 -0.86
CA GLU A 124 -3.74 -13.57 -0.59
C GLU A 124 -5.05 -14.19 -1.07
N TRP A 125 -4.94 -15.17 -1.95
CA TRP A 125 -6.05 -15.93 -2.51
C TRP A 125 -6.04 -17.33 -1.91
N THR A 126 -7.20 -17.76 -1.42
CA THR A 126 -7.37 -19.05 -0.74
C THR A 126 -8.62 -19.76 -1.23
N GLY A 127 -8.60 -21.10 -1.20
CA GLY A 127 -9.76 -21.92 -1.53
C GLY A 127 -10.15 -21.93 -3.02
N LEU A 128 -9.22 -21.59 -3.92
CA LEU A 128 -9.45 -21.59 -5.36
C LEU A 128 -9.42 -22.99 -5.97
N ALA A 129 -8.80 -23.96 -5.27
CA ALA A 129 -8.79 -25.35 -5.69
C ALA A 129 -10.24 -25.88 -5.81
N GLY A 130 -10.68 -26.18 -7.03
CA GLY A 130 -12.03 -26.68 -7.32
C GLY A 130 -13.09 -25.60 -7.57
N CYS A 131 -12.70 -24.33 -7.64
CA CYS A 131 -13.58 -23.21 -7.99
C CYS A 131 -13.37 -22.79 -9.46
N ASP A 132 -13.87 -23.59 -10.41
CA ASP A 132 -13.71 -23.30 -11.85
C ASP A 132 -14.40 -21.98 -12.25
N ALA A 133 -15.42 -21.56 -11.51
CA ALA A 133 -16.15 -20.32 -11.71
C ALA A 133 -15.45 -19.08 -11.11
N ALA A 134 -14.27 -19.20 -10.48
CA ALA A 134 -13.58 -18.08 -9.82
C ALA A 134 -13.41 -16.89 -10.76
N ARG A 135 -12.92 -17.15 -11.97
CA ARG A 135 -12.62 -16.14 -12.99
C ARG A 135 -13.88 -15.50 -13.58
N ASP A 136 -14.98 -16.24 -13.64
CA ASP A 136 -16.26 -15.68 -14.10
C ASP A 136 -16.83 -14.66 -13.09
N ARG A 137 -16.53 -14.87 -11.81
CA ARG A 137 -17.02 -14.03 -10.69
C ARG A 137 -16.06 -12.91 -10.33
N MET A 138 -14.77 -13.18 -10.45
CA MET A 138 -13.68 -12.25 -10.23
C MET A 138 -12.66 -12.44 -11.37
N PRO A 139 -12.73 -11.62 -12.44
CA PRO A 139 -11.85 -11.77 -13.60
C PRO A 139 -10.34 -11.79 -13.29
N ALA A 140 -9.90 -11.18 -12.17
CA ALA A 140 -8.51 -11.20 -11.74
C ALA A 140 -8.14 -12.39 -10.83
N ALA A 141 -9.04 -13.37 -10.66
CA ALA A 141 -8.75 -14.55 -9.86
C ALA A 141 -7.63 -15.39 -10.50
N PRO A 142 -6.59 -15.75 -9.72
CA PRO A 142 -5.54 -16.63 -10.19
C PRO A 142 -6.02 -18.07 -10.33
N GLU A 143 -5.18 -18.94 -10.91
CA GLU A 143 -5.55 -20.35 -11.18
C GLU A 143 -5.53 -21.23 -9.94
N SER A 144 -4.87 -20.77 -8.87
CA SER A 144 -4.70 -21.51 -7.63
C SER A 144 -4.42 -20.55 -6.48
N ASP A 145 -4.51 -21.06 -5.26
CA ASP A 145 -4.13 -20.34 -4.04
C ASP A 145 -2.73 -19.78 -4.19
N CYS A 146 -2.60 -18.49 -3.91
CA CYS A 146 -1.35 -17.77 -4.12
C CYS A 146 -1.30 -16.51 -3.26
N ARG A 147 -0.10 -15.94 -3.19
CA ARG A 147 0.16 -14.70 -2.46
C ARG A 147 0.99 -13.76 -3.32
N ALA A 148 0.60 -12.50 -3.32
CA ALA A 148 1.32 -11.42 -3.97
C ALA A 148 1.60 -10.31 -2.96
N GLU A 149 2.78 -9.72 -3.06
CA GLU A 149 3.19 -8.54 -2.30
C GLU A 149 3.67 -7.47 -3.27
N ARG A 150 3.28 -6.23 -3.02
CA ARG A 150 3.75 -5.05 -3.76
C ARG A 150 4.10 -3.93 -2.81
N VAL A 151 5.07 -3.13 -3.22
CA VAL A 151 5.31 -1.80 -2.66
C VAL A 151 4.94 -0.77 -3.70
N LEU A 152 3.95 0.05 -3.36
CA LEU A 152 3.50 1.17 -4.17
C LEU A 152 4.20 2.44 -3.67
N ASP A 153 4.70 3.23 -4.59
CA ASP A 153 5.36 4.51 -4.33
C ASP A 153 4.44 5.64 -4.80
N TYR A 154 4.10 6.55 -3.89
CA TYR A 154 3.27 7.71 -4.16
C TYR A 154 4.15 8.96 -4.08
N SER A 155 4.36 9.63 -5.21
CA SER A 155 5.14 10.86 -5.30
C SER A 155 4.21 12.07 -5.43
N LEU A 156 4.29 13.03 -4.51
CA LEU A 156 3.43 14.21 -4.51
C LEU A 156 3.74 15.11 -5.71
N MET A 157 2.72 15.38 -6.53
CA MET A 157 2.81 16.23 -7.72
C MET A 157 2.21 17.61 -7.47
N GLU A 158 1.08 17.66 -6.76
CA GLU A 158 0.33 18.89 -6.49
C GLU A 158 -0.38 18.79 -5.14
N THR A 159 -0.30 19.84 -4.32
CA THR A 159 -1.06 19.93 -3.05
C THR A 159 -2.38 20.67 -3.30
N CYS A 160 -3.50 20.15 -2.80
CA CYS A 160 -4.77 20.86 -2.83
C CYS A 160 -5.02 21.56 -1.49
N GLU A 161 -4.75 22.86 -1.44
CA GLU A 161 -4.95 23.68 -0.23
C GLU A 161 -6.37 24.23 -0.13
N ALA A 162 -6.87 24.40 1.10
CA ALA A 162 -8.18 25.02 1.33
C ALA A 162 -8.25 26.44 0.71
N PRO A 163 -9.38 26.83 0.09
CA PRO A 163 -10.68 26.15 0.08
C PRO A 163 -10.81 25.03 -0.95
N CYS A 164 -9.75 24.71 -1.70
CA CYS A 164 -9.76 23.67 -2.71
C CYS A 164 -9.71 22.26 -2.11
N ALA A 165 -10.23 21.28 -2.84
CA ALA A 165 -10.25 19.88 -2.47
C ALA A 165 -9.89 18.99 -3.67
N VAL A 166 -9.36 17.80 -3.38
CA VAL A 166 -9.14 16.75 -4.39
C VAL A 166 -10.48 16.30 -4.95
N ARG A 167 -10.61 16.29 -6.27
CA ARG A 167 -11.73 15.71 -7.01
C ARG A 167 -11.23 14.57 -7.88
N VAL A 168 -12.02 13.51 -7.93
CA VAL A 168 -11.79 12.35 -8.80
C VAL A 168 -13.08 12.15 -9.61
N SER A 169 -13.01 12.30 -10.93
CA SER A 169 -14.16 12.16 -11.82
C SER A 169 -13.73 11.51 -13.13
N ALA A 170 -14.37 10.40 -13.52
CA ALA A 170 -14.17 9.72 -14.80
C ALA A 170 -12.69 9.48 -15.19
N GLY A 171 -11.83 9.14 -14.22
CA GLY A 171 -10.40 8.91 -14.46
C GLY A 171 -9.53 10.18 -14.48
N VAL A 172 -10.13 11.35 -14.26
CA VAL A 172 -9.40 12.62 -14.07
C VAL A 172 -9.28 12.91 -12.59
N VAL A 173 -8.07 13.22 -12.13
CA VAL A 173 -7.76 13.69 -10.78
C VAL A 173 -7.31 15.14 -10.86
N GLY A 174 -7.85 16.00 -10.01
CA GLY A 174 -7.55 17.43 -9.99
C GLY A 174 -7.89 18.10 -8.65
N CYS A 175 -7.34 19.28 -8.40
CA CYS A 175 -7.81 20.17 -7.34
C CYS A 175 -8.97 21.03 -7.87
N SER A 176 -10.04 21.21 -7.08
CA SER A 176 -11.17 22.11 -7.39
C SER A 176 -11.55 22.93 -6.17
N CYS A 177 -11.85 24.21 -6.37
CA CYS A 177 -12.15 25.20 -5.32
C CYS A 177 -13.61 25.68 -5.35
N GLU A 178 -14.48 24.92 -6.02
CA GLU A 178 -15.90 25.24 -6.26
C GLU A 178 -16.81 24.83 -5.10
#